data_AF-A0A7I9Y0S9-F1
#
_entry.id   AF-A0A7I9Y0S9-F1
#
_cell.length_a   1.000
_cell.length_b   1.000
_cell.length_c   1.000
_cell.angle_alpha   90.00
_cell.angle_beta   90.00
_cell.angle_gamma   90.00
#
_symmetry.space_group_name_H-M   'P 1'
#
loop_
_entity.id
_entity.type
_entity.pdbx_description
1 polymer ?
#
loop_
_entity_poly.entity_id
_entity_poly.type
_entity_poly.pdbx_seq_one_letter_code
_entity_poly.pdbx_strand_id
1 'polypeptide(L)'
;MALAVALGLPLTVQLAPPANAATCNAPEANVDPPAASPPVVTPPSPVVRPPTGRRPRGANEQAPLPRLGPLISALLNPNRYSAPVRQQAAVLPPGPNPPGAANQQPAAAPELAPNAAPAPEPAPPAAIAGAPTSLVEWVTGPNSPNKTLQRFGISGTDLGILWDNGDPVNHQVLMAFGDTFGYCKLHGQQWRYNTLFRSADHELSDGISVSNGVPNDKYSGSPVRQPNFSKQILPGVKWARQEGMIPTAGVSVGRTQYLNFMSIKQWIRDGEWSTNYSAIAMSPDNGQNWGIYPGSIRASTPDSVPGVRYIPGNENFQQGAFLRARDGYIYSFGTPSGRGGSAYLARVPQNFVPDLTKYQYWNADSNSWVPNNPKAATPVIPGPVGEMSAQYNDYLKQYLVLYTNGANDVVARTAPAPQGPWGPEQLLVSSFQMPGGIYAPMIHPWSSGKDLYFNLSLWSAYDVMLMHTVLP
;
A
#
# COMPACT_ATOMS: atom_id res chain seq x y z
N MET A 1 2.27 -72.13 -19.28
CA MET A 1 3.41 -71.21 -19.09
C MET A 1 3.12 -69.94 -19.86
N ALA A 2 2.70 -68.87 -19.19
CA ALA A 2 2.48 -67.56 -19.80
C ALA A 2 3.55 -66.59 -19.26
N LEU A 3 4.33 -66.01 -20.16
CA LEU A 3 5.43 -65.09 -19.88
C LEU A 3 4.85 -63.68 -19.69
N ALA A 4 4.99 -63.10 -18.49
CA ALA A 4 4.65 -61.71 -18.24
C ALA A 4 5.86 -60.82 -18.55
N VAL A 5 5.73 -59.94 -19.56
CA VAL A 5 6.71 -58.91 -19.88
C VAL A 5 6.37 -57.65 -19.09
N ALA A 6 7.22 -57.27 -18.14
CA ALA A 6 7.14 -56.00 -17.43
C ALA A 6 7.92 -54.93 -18.20
N LEU A 7 7.23 -54.01 -18.86
CA LEU A 7 7.80 -52.80 -19.42
C LEU A 7 7.81 -51.70 -18.35
N GLY A 8 8.95 -51.48 -17.72
CA GLY A 8 9.19 -50.33 -16.86
C GLY A 8 9.52 -49.10 -17.70
N LEU A 9 8.62 -48.10 -17.72
CA LEU A 9 8.92 -46.75 -18.19
C LEU A 9 9.67 -46.01 -17.08
N PRO A 10 10.91 -45.52 -17.29
CA PRO A 10 11.53 -44.61 -16.34
C PRO A 10 10.88 -43.24 -16.50
N LEU A 11 10.02 -42.85 -15.55
CA LEU A 11 9.66 -41.44 -15.37
C LEU A 11 10.92 -40.71 -14.89
N THR A 12 11.58 -39.98 -15.78
CA THR A 12 12.54 -38.96 -15.40
C THR A 12 11.76 -37.78 -14.82
N VAL A 13 11.62 -37.77 -13.49
CA VAL A 13 11.14 -36.59 -12.76
C VAL A 13 12.22 -35.52 -12.85
N GLN A 14 12.11 -34.66 -13.85
CA GLN A 14 12.94 -33.47 -13.96
C GLN A 14 12.44 -32.47 -12.91
N LEU A 15 13.05 -32.54 -11.72
CA LEU A 15 12.86 -31.53 -10.69
C LEU A 15 13.32 -30.18 -11.25
N ALA A 16 12.38 -29.25 -11.42
CA ALA A 16 12.73 -27.87 -11.71
C ALA A 16 13.65 -27.35 -10.58
N PRO A 17 14.68 -26.57 -10.90
CA PRO A 17 15.61 -26.07 -9.89
C PRO A 17 14.86 -25.25 -8.82
N PRO A 18 15.24 -25.36 -7.54
CA PRO A 18 14.60 -24.64 -6.46
C PRO A 18 14.86 -23.13 -6.57
N ALA A 19 13.80 -22.33 -6.60
CA ALA A 19 13.90 -20.88 -6.45
C ALA A 19 14.05 -20.52 -4.96
N ASN A 20 15.01 -19.66 -4.61
CA ASN A 20 15.09 -19.00 -3.31
C ASN A 20 14.92 -17.50 -3.55
N ALA A 21 14.38 -16.73 -2.59
CA ALA A 21 13.91 -15.34 -2.78
C ALA A 21 14.80 -14.49 -3.72
N ALA A 22 14.19 -13.92 -4.76
CA ALA A 22 14.87 -13.50 -5.99
C ALA A 22 15.36 -12.05 -6.04
N THR A 23 16.02 -11.52 -4.99
CA THR A 23 16.71 -10.23 -5.16
C THR A 23 18.05 -10.36 -5.86
N CYS A 24 18.76 -11.48 -5.65
CA CYS A 24 20.03 -11.82 -6.33
C CYS A 24 20.19 -13.32 -6.59
N ASN A 25 19.13 -14.11 -6.46
CA ASN A 25 19.16 -15.56 -6.73
C ASN A 25 18.67 -15.90 -8.14
N ALA A 26 18.04 -14.94 -8.83
CA ALA A 26 17.64 -15.06 -10.23
C ALA A 26 18.86 -14.90 -11.15
N PRO A 27 19.08 -15.79 -12.15
CA PRO A 27 20.15 -15.64 -13.13
C PRO A 27 20.15 -14.28 -13.82
N GLU A 28 18.96 -13.73 -14.06
CA GLU A 28 18.73 -12.46 -14.77
C GLU A 28 19.25 -11.26 -13.96
N ALA A 29 19.23 -11.33 -12.62
CA ALA A 29 19.78 -10.31 -11.73
C ALA A 29 21.32 -10.36 -11.62
N ASN A 30 21.93 -11.48 -12.04
CA ASN A 30 23.36 -11.76 -11.96
C ASN A 30 24.08 -11.67 -13.31
N VAL A 31 23.50 -10.97 -14.28
CA VAL A 31 24.20 -10.63 -15.53
C VAL A 31 25.30 -9.59 -15.27
N ASP A 32 26.32 -9.56 -16.13
CA ASP A 32 27.38 -8.57 -16.00
C ASP A 32 26.82 -7.16 -16.23
N PRO A 33 27.14 -6.19 -15.35
CA PRO A 33 26.68 -4.83 -15.51
C PRO A 33 27.33 -4.18 -16.76
N PRO A 34 26.61 -3.32 -17.50
CA PRO A 34 27.22 -2.48 -18.53
C PRO A 34 28.43 -1.70 -17.99
N ALA A 35 29.45 -1.48 -18.81
CA ALA A 35 30.72 -0.85 -18.38
C ALA A 35 30.55 0.55 -17.74
N ALA A 36 29.47 1.27 -18.03
CA ALA A 36 29.13 2.58 -17.47
C ALA A 36 28.10 2.52 -16.31
N SER A 37 27.88 1.33 -15.74
CA SER A 37 26.93 1.17 -14.63
C SER A 37 27.44 1.93 -13.40
N PRO A 38 26.61 2.79 -12.80
CA PRO A 38 27.07 3.58 -11.68
C PRO A 38 27.31 2.67 -10.47
N PRO A 39 28.46 2.77 -9.79
CA PRO A 39 28.61 2.17 -8.48
C PRO A 39 27.64 2.89 -7.53
N VAL A 40 26.97 2.15 -6.64
CA VAL A 40 26.23 2.83 -5.56
C VAL A 40 27.24 3.31 -4.52
N VAL A 41 27.35 4.64 -4.41
CA VAL A 41 28.42 5.32 -3.65
C VAL A 41 28.21 5.24 -2.13
N THR A 42 27.03 4.89 -1.64
CA THR A 42 26.79 4.75 -0.20
C THR A 42 25.72 3.70 0.08
N PRO A 43 26.09 2.44 0.38
CA PRO A 43 25.19 1.60 1.15
C PRO A 43 25.10 2.21 2.57
N PRO A 44 23.91 2.44 3.12
CA PRO A 44 23.77 3.01 4.46
C PRO A 44 24.25 2.07 5.58
N SER A 45 24.47 0.79 5.25
CA SER A 45 25.23 -0.21 6.01
C SER A 45 25.42 -1.43 5.08
N PRO A 46 26.43 -2.30 5.30
CA PRO A 46 26.57 -3.53 4.51
C PRO A 46 25.31 -4.40 4.67
N VAL A 47 24.62 -4.68 3.57
CA VAL A 47 23.50 -5.63 3.52
C VAL A 47 24.07 -7.03 3.63
N VAL A 48 24.04 -7.63 4.82
CA VAL A 48 24.53 -9.00 5.02
C VAL A 48 23.52 -10.02 4.45
N ARG A 49 22.23 -9.70 4.34
CA ARG A 49 21.18 -10.47 3.64
C ARG A 49 20.01 -9.54 3.27
N PRO A 50 19.22 -9.84 2.22
CA PRO A 50 17.91 -9.22 2.04
C PRO A 50 17.13 -9.33 3.35
N PRO A 51 16.60 -8.24 3.93
CA PRO A 51 16.01 -8.30 5.25
C PRO A 51 14.87 -9.32 5.30
N THR A 52 15.00 -10.35 6.14
CA THR A 52 14.02 -11.43 6.23
C THR A 52 12.72 -11.00 6.93
N GLY A 53 12.74 -9.94 7.74
CA GLY A 53 11.57 -9.50 8.51
C GLY A 53 10.41 -8.93 7.68
N ARG A 54 10.65 -8.52 6.43
CA ARG A 54 9.58 -8.11 5.49
C ARG A 54 8.86 -9.30 4.84
N ARG A 55 9.38 -10.53 4.99
CA ARG A 55 8.79 -11.73 4.39
C ARG A 55 7.34 -11.91 4.85
N PRO A 56 6.38 -12.02 3.93
CA PRO A 56 5.01 -12.38 4.29
C PRO A 56 4.96 -13.75 4.98
N ARG A 57 4.14 -13.87 6.02
CA ARG A 57 4.04 -15.11 6.78
C ARG A 57 3.59 -16.25 5.86
N GLY A 58 4.33 -17.36 5.86
CA GLY A 58 4.01 -18.54 5.04
C GLY A 58 4.45 -18.47 3.57
N ALA A 59 5.22 -17.45 3.18
CA ALA A 59 5.76 -17.35 1.83
C ALA A 59 6.69 -18.54 1.51
N ASN A 60 6.39 -19.25 0.42
CA ASN A 60 7.22 -20.31 -0.13
C ASN A 60 8.12 -19.74 -1.24
N GLU A 61 9.42 -19.59 -0.95
CA GLU A 61 10.39 -19.03 -1.89
C GLU A 61 10.60 -19.92 -3.13
N GLN A 62 10.33 -21.23 -3.00
CA GLN A 62 10.41 -22.22 -4.07
C GLN A 62 9.12 -22.32 -4.88
N ALA A 63 8.11 -21.51 -4.58
CA ALA A 63 6.88 -21.50 -5.35
C ALA A 63 7.16 -21.11 -6.82
N PRO A 64 6.53 -21.79 -7.80
CA PRO A 64 6.57 -21.33 -9.17
C PRO A 64 5.94 -19.93 -9.27
N LEU A 65 6.44 -19.13 -10.20
CA LEU A 65 5.85 -17.82 -10.49
C LEU A 65 4.40 -17.97 -10.97
N PRO A 66 3.51 -17.04 -10.59
CA PRO A 66 2.13 -17.06 -11.08
C PRO A 66 2.10 -16.88 -12.60
N ARG A 67 1.08 -17.45 -13.24
CA ARG A 67 0.84 -17.32 -14.68
C ARG A 67 -0.10 -16.15 -14.95
N LEU A 68 0.10 -15.46 -16.06
CA LEU A 68 -0.82 -14.44 -16.54
C LEU A 68 -2.22 -15.04 -16.78
N GLY A 69 -3.24 -14.22 -16.57
CA GLY A 69 -4.64 -14.59 -16.73
C GLY A 69 -5.38 -14.89 -15.42
N PRO A 70 -6.57 -15.51 -15.52
CA PRO A 70 -7.47 -15.72 -14.38
C PRO A 70 -6.88 -16.57 -13.27
N LEU A 71 -7.11 -16.16 -12.03
CA LEU A 71 -6.86 -16.99 -10.86
C LEU A 71 -7.99 -18.01 -10.72
N ILE A 72 -7.64 -19.30 -10.64
CA ILE A 72 -8.63 -20.37 -10.52
C ILE A 72 -9.27 -20.30 -9.13
N SER A 73 -10.50 -19.79 -9.07
CA SER A 73 -11.28 -19.65 -7.82
C SER A 73 -11.94 -20.95 -7.35
N ALA A 74 -11.89 -22.02 -8.15
CA ALA A 74 -12.64 -23.26 -7.95
C ALA A 74 -12.26 -24.08 -6.69
N LEU A 75 -11.24 -23.65 -5.95
CA LEU A 75 -10.77 -24.31 -4.72
C LEU A 75 -10.99 -23.48 -3.45
N LEU A 76 -11.57 -22.27 -3.57
CA LEU A 76 -11.79 -21.39 -2.42
C LEU A 76 -13.16 -21.67 -1.80
N ASN A 77 -13.17 -21.94 -0.50
CA ASN A 77 -14.40 -21.98 0.29
C ASN A 77 -14.58 -20.59 0.93
N PRO A 78 -15.39 -19.68 0.35
CA PRO A 78 -15.45 -18.27 0.75
C PRO A 78 -15.90 -18.05 2.20
N ASN A 79 -16.51 -19.06 2.82
CA ASN A 79 -17.03 -19.01 4.18
C ASN A 79 -15.97 -19.22 5.29
N ARG A 80 -14.68 -19.42 4.97
CA ARG A 80 -13.65 -19.70 5.99
C ARG A 80 -13.18 -18.49 6.80
N TYR A 81 -13.43 -17.26 6.36
CA TYR A 81 -12.75 -16.06 6.92
C TYR A 81 -13.69 -14.95 7.44
N SER A 82 -15.00 -15.21 7.54
CA SER A 82 -15.96 -14.24 8.08
C SER A 82 -15.85 -14.14 9.61
N ALA A 83 -14.82 -13.47 10.13
CA ALA A 83 -14.86 -13.01 11.52
C ALA A 83 -15.91 -11.88 11.61
N PRO A 84 -16.96 -12.00 12.44
CA PRO A 84 -17.93 -10.93 12.60
C PRO A 84 -17.23 -9.73 13.22
N VAL A 85 -17.22 -8.61 12.50
CA VAL A 85 -17.04 -7.30 13.13
C VAL A 85 -18.26 -7.12 14.03
N ARG A 86 -18.05 -7.01 15.36
CA ARG A 86 -19.13 -6.50 16.23
C ARG A 86 -19.52 -5.14 15.66
N GLN A 87 -20.74 -5.04 15.12
CA GLN A 87 -21.36 -3.74 14.89
C GLN A 87 -21.31 -2.99 16.22
N GLN A 88 -20.41 -2.01 16.33
CA GLN A 88 -20.40 -1.10 17.45
C GLN A 88 -21.22 0.13 17.06
N ALA A 89 -22.20 0.38 17.92
CA ALA A 89 -23.23 1.41 17.89
C ALA A 89 -24.14 1.40 16.65
N ALA A 90 -25.21 0.61 16.73
CA ALA A 90 -26.48 1.09 16.18
C ALA A 90 -26.76 2.46 16.83
N VAL A 91 -27.01 3.47 16.00
CA VAL A 91 -27.53 4.76 16.46
C VAL A 91 -28.87 4.47 17.13
N LEU A 92 -28.92 4.49 18.46
CA LEU A 92 -30.17 4.45 19.18
C LEU A 92 -30.93 5.74 18.83
N PRO A 93 -32.18 5.66 18.31
CA PRO A 93 -33.01 6.84 18.20
C PRO A 93 -33.21 7.45 19.60
N PRO A 94 -33.37 8.78 19.72
CA PRO A 94 -33.59 9.41 21.01
C PRO A 94 -34.81 8.78 21.68
N GLY A 95 -34.62 8.22 22.87
CA GLY A 95 -35.70 7.68 23.68
C GLY A 95 -36.73 8.76 24.02
N PRO A 96 -38.00 8.39 24.27
CA PRO A 96 -39.05 9.34 24.59
C PRO A 96 -38.70 10.14 25.85
N ASN A 97 -38.87 11.46 25.77
CA ASN A 97 -38.67 12.38 26.90
C ASN A 97 -39.50 11.93 28.12
N PRO A 98 -38.93 11.95 29.34
CA PRO A 98 -39.70 11.75 30.55
C PRO A 98 -40.70 12.90 30.75
N PRO A 99 -41.89 12.63 31.34
CA PRO A 99 -42.93 13.65 31.55
C PRO A 99 -42.44 14.73 32.51
N GLY A 100 -42.61 15.98 32.10
CA GLY A 100 -42.07 17.15 32.77
C GLY A 100 -42.78 17.54 34.07
N ALA A 101 -42.13 18.44 34.81
CA ALA A 101 -42.76 19.28 35.81
C ALA A 101 -42.22 20.73 35.75
N ALA A 102 -43.15 21.63 35.43
CA ALA A 102 -43.30 23.04 35.84
C ALA A 102 -42.26 24.12 35.44
N ASN A 103 -42.77 25.02 34.59
CA ASN A 103 -42.68 26.49 34.63
C ASN A 103 -41.31 27.15 34.78
N GLN A 104 -40.78 27.64 33.65
CA GLN A 104 -40.30 29.02 33.51
C GLN A 104 -40.15 29.36 32.02
N GLN A 105 -40.75 30.47 31.60
CA GLN A 105 -40.71 30.98 30.23
C GLN A 105 -39.65 32.09 30.15
N PRO A 106 -38.72 32.01 29.18
CA PRO A 106 -38.21 33.24 28.59
C PRO A 106 -38.08 33.19 27.05
N ALA A 107 -38.47 34.34 26.46
CA ALA A 107 -38.10 34.95 25.18
C ALA A 107 -38.01 34.10 23.89
N ALA A 108 -38.75 34.57 22.87
CA ALA A 108 -38.80 34.03 21.52
C ALA A 108 -37.41 33.97 20.85
N ALA A 109 -37.01 32.74 20.47
CA ALA A 109 -35.94 32.49 19.51
C ALA A 109 -36.56 32.29 18.11
N PRO A 110 -35.90 32.74 17.02
CA PRO A 110 -36.43 32.56 15.67
C PRO A 110 -36.53 31.07 15.31
N GLU A 111 -37.67 30.73 14.72
CA GLU A 111 -38.10 29.39 14.30
C GLU A 111 -37.02 28.72 13.43
N LEU A 112 -36.36 27.69 13.96
CA LEU A 112 -35.48 26.83 13.18
C LEU A 112 -36.33 26.06 12.17
N ALA A 113 -35.94 26.14 10.90
CA ALA A 113 -36.54 25.37 9.80
C ALA A 113 -36.67 23.88 10.18
N PRO A 114 -37.73 23.19 9.74
CA PRO A 114 -37.96 21.79 10.10
C PRO A 114 -36.76 20.93 9.69
N ASN A 115 -36.31 20.09 10.64
CA ASN A 115 -35.23 19.12 10.45
C ASN A 115 -35.42 18.38 9.12
N ALA A 116 -34.35 18.38 8.31
CA ALA A 116 -34.28 17.58 7.10
C ALA A 116 -34.61 16.12 7.42
N ALA A 117 -35.39 15.48 6.55
CA ALA A 117 -35.71 14.06 6.66
C ALA A 117 -34.43 13.22 6.84
N PRO A 118 -34.49 12.10 7.60
CA PRO A 118 -33.34 11.21 7.77
C PRO A 118 -32.78 10.81 6.40
N ALA A 119 -31.46 10.89 6.25
CA ALA A 119 -30.80 10.40 5.05
C ALA A 119 -31.16 8.92 4.84
N PRO A 120 -31.46 8.49 3.60
CA PRO A 120 -31.79 7.09 3.31
C PRO A 120 -30.68 6.16 3.80
N GLU A 121 -31.06 4.98 4.30
CA GLU A 121 -30.11 3.96 4.75
C GLU A 121 -29.09 3.64 3.64
N PRO A 122 -27.80 3.52 3.98
CA PRO A 122 -26.79 3.19 2.99
C PRO A 122 -27.08 1.83 2.36
N ALA A 123 -26.89 1.73 1.04
CA ALA A 123 -27.06 0.49 0.30
C ALA A 123 -26.23 -0.65 0.92
N PRO A 124 -26.74 -1.90 0.93
CA PRO A 124 -26.00 -3.04 1.45
C PRO A 124 -24.65 -3.17 0.72
N PRO A 125 -23.58 -3.58 1.43
CA PRO A 125 -22.26 -3.75 0.83
C PRO A 125 -22.33 -4.70 -0.38
N ALA A 126 -21.73 -4.30 -1.51
CA ALA A 126 -21.58 -5.19 -2.65
C ALA A 126 -20.78 -6.44 -2.26
N ALA A 127 -21.22 -7.61 -2.74
CA ALA A 127 -20.57 -8.89 -2.54
C ALA A 127 -19.41 -9.07 -3.55
N ILE A 128 -18.27 -8.46 -3.24
CA ILE A 128 -17.01 -8.53 -4.00
C ILE A 128 -16.33 -9.89 -3.83
N ALA A 129 -16.59 -10.61 -2.73
CA ALA A 129 -15.96 -11.90 -2.48
C ALA A 129 -16.20 -12.90 -3.64
N GLY A 130 -15.12 -13.47 -4.17
CA GLY A 130 -15.18 -14.38 -5.32
C GLY A 130 -15.31 -13.70 -6.69
N ALA A 131 -15.23 -12.36 -6.75
CA ALA A 131 -15.14 -11.62 -8.01
C ALA A 131 -13.99 -12.16 -8.89
N PRO A 132 -14.20 -12.33 -10.21
CA PRO A 132 -13.16 -12.77 -11.12
C PRO A 132 -11.93 -11.90 -10.99
N THR A 133 -10.79 -12.52 -10.64
CA THR A 133 -9.51 -11.82 -10.45
C THR A 133 -8.44 -12.50 -11.29
N SER A 134 -7.61 -11.69 -11.95
CA SER A 134 -6.54 -12.13 -12.84
C SER A 134 -5.23 -11.40 -12.57
N LEU A 135 -4.13 -12.07 -12.88
CA LEU A 135 -2.82 -11.44 -13.07
C LEU A 135 -2.77 -10.90 -14.50
N VAL A 136 -2.65 -9.58 -14.67
CA VAL A 136 -2.60 -8.94 -16.00
C VAL A 136 -1.19 -9.05 -16.58
N GLU A 137 -0.21 -8.49 -15.88
CA GLU A 137 1.19 -8.43 -16.34
C GLU A 137 2.14 -8.12 -15.17
N TRP A 138 3.43 -8.42 -15.34
CA TRP A 138 4.49 -7.94 -14.45
C TRP A 138 4.80 -6.46 -14.69
N VAL A 139 4.71 -5.64 -13.65
CA VAL A 139 5.07 -4.20 -13.71
C VAL A 139 6.58 -4.02 -13.62
N THR A 140 7.24 -4.80 -12.76
CA THR A 140 8.69 -4.76 -12.53
C THR A 140 9.34 -6.11 -12.72
N GLY A 141 10.66 -6.10 -12.80
CA GLY A 141 11.47 -7.30 -12.80
C GLY A 141 11.90 -7.76 -14.19
N PRO A 142 12.70 -8.83 -14.25
CA PRO A 142 13.19 -9.38 -15.51
C PRO A 142 12.09 -9.96 -16.39
N ASN A 143 10.97 -10.38 -15.79
CA ASN A 143 9.80 -10.90 -16.50
C ASN A 143 8.87 -9.80 -17.02
N SER A 144 9.08 -8.54 -16.62
CA SER A 144 8.25 -7.43 -17.07
C SER A 144 8.60 -7.00 -18.50
N PRO A 145 7.59 -6.69 -19.34
CA PRO A 145 7.80 -6.00 -20.62
C PRO A 145 8.56 -4.67 -20.47
N ASN A 146 8.53 -4.07 -19.28
CA ASN A 146 9.27 -2.84 -18.98
C ASN A 146 10.79 -3.01 -18.93
N LYS A 147 11.35 -4.23 -18.96
CA LYS A 147 12.81 -4.50 -18.99
C LYS A 147 13.56 -3.70 -17.92
N THR A 148 13.11 -3.81 -16.68
CA THR A 148 13.47 -2.82 -15.65
C THR A 148 14.94 -2.84 -15.27
N LEU A 149 15.61 -3.97 -15.41
CA LEU A 149 17.05 -4.03 -15.14
C LEU A 149 17.83 -3.20 -16.15
N GLN A 150 17.54 -3.35 -17.44
CA GLN A 150 18.25 -2.66 -18.51
C GLN A 150 17.90 -1.17 -18.60
N ARG A 151 16.64 -0.82 -18.31
CA ARG A 151 16.12 0.55 -18.50
C ARG A 151 16.14 1.41 -17.25
N PHE A 152 16.28 0.80 -16.07
CA PHE A 152 16.19 1.50 -14.79
C PHE A 152 17.21 1.02 -13.75
N GLY A 153 17.99 -0.03 -14.04
CA GLY A 153 18.90 -0.63 -13.06
C GLY A 153 18.14 -1.30 -11.92
N ILE A 154 16.96 -1.86 -12.20
CA ILE A 154 16.06 -2.50 -11.22
C ILE A 154 15.87 -3.97 -11.58
N SER A 155 16.51 -4.86 -10.82
CA SER A 155 16.34 -6.32 -10.92
C SER A 155 15.16 -6.83 -10.10
N GLY A 156 14.79 -6.12 -9.03
CA GLY A 156 13.65 -6.42 -8.18
C GLY A 156 13.33 -5.25 -7.24
N THR A 157 12.04 -5.10 -6.94
CA THR A 157 11.52 -4.07 -6.03
C THR A 157 10.12 -4.42 -5.51
N ASP A 158 9.62 -3.68 -4.52
CA ASP A 158 8.36 -3.95 -3.85
C ASP A 158 7.44 -2.73 -3.70
N LEU A 159 6.21 -3.01 -3.27
CA LEU A 159 5.09 -2.10 -2.98
C LEU A 159 4.38 -1.56 -4.22
N GLY A 160 4.99 -0.64 -4.96
CA GLY A 160 4.34 0.04 -6.08
C GLY A 160 3.13 0.88 -5.64
N ILE A 161 3.34 1.77 -4.66
CA ILE A 161 2.35 2.73 -4.15
C ILE A 161 1.91 3.68 -5.28
N LEU A 162 0.64 3.62 -5.66
CA LEU A 162 0.08 4.30 -6.83
C LEU A 162 -0.69 5.58 -6.46
N TRP A 163 -0.51 6.67 -7.21
CA TRP A 163 -1.39 7.84 -7.17
C TRP A 163 -1.33 8.67 -8.45
N ASP A 164 -2.42 9.38 -8.76
CA ASP A 164 -2.51 10.32 -9.88
C ASP A 164 -1.73 11.61 -9.57
N ASN A 165 -0.99 12.13 -10.54
CA ASN A 165 -0.13 13.29 -10.34
C ASN A 165 -0.88 14.64 -10.19
N GLY A 166 -2.18 14.68 -10.46
CA GLY A 166 -3.00 15.87 -10.36
C GLY A 166 -2.66 16.97 -11.38
N ASP A 167 -1.89 16.66 -12.43
CA ASP A 167 -1.61 17.59 -13.52
C ASP A 167 -2.66 17.43 -14.63
N PRO A 168 -3.54 18.44 -14.86
CA PRO A 168 -4.62 18.33 -15.83
C PRO A 168 -4.16 18.28 -17.30
N VAL A 169 -2.88 18.47 -17.59
CA VAL A 169 -2.34 18.48 -18.96
C VAL A 169 -1.48 17.24 -19.25
N ASN A 170 -0.61 16.86 -18.31
CA ASN A 170 0.32 15.74 -18.46
C ASN A 170 -0.04 14.67 -17.44
N HIS A 171 -1.17 13.98 -17.66
CA HIS A 171 -1.72 13.01 -16.73
C HIS A 171 -0.75 11.84 -16.60
N GLN A 172 -0.30 11.57 -15.38
CA GLN A 172 0.53 10.43 -15.09
C GLN A 172 0.16 9.84 -13.74
N VAL A 173 0.26 8.53 -13.65
CA VAL A 173 0.30 7.82 -12.37
C VAL A 173 1.74 7.68 -11.94
N LEU A 174 2.00 8.05 -10.70
CA LEU A 174 3.27 7.82 -10.01
C LEU A 174 3.18 6.51 -9.23
N MET A 175 4.28 5.76 -9.25
CA MET A 175 4.44 4.47 -8.56
C MET A 175 5.69 4.52 -7.70
N ALA A 176 5.55 4.69 -6.38
CA ALA A 176 6.68 4.66 -5.47
C ALA A 176 6.95 3.24 -4.97
N PHE A 177 8.19 2.81 -5.07
CA PHE A 177 8.62 1.48 -4.66
C PHE A 177 9.48 1.55 -3.40
N GLY A 178 9.51 0.45 -2.65
CA GLY A 178 10.36 0.26 -1.49
C GLY A 178 11.78 -0.16 -1.87
N ASP A 179 12.33 -1.09 -1.11
CA ASP A 179 13.68 -1.59 -1.32
C ASP A 179 13.87 -2.03 -2.77
N THR A 180 14.84 -1.43 -3.45
CA THR A 180 15.06 -1.62 -4.88
C THR A 180 16.48 -2.10 -5.13
N PHE A 181 16.64 -3.26 -5.76
CA PHE A 181 17.95 -3.85 -6.09
C PHE A 181 18.27 -3.66 -7.58
N GLY A 182 19.55 -3.60 -7.93
CA GLY A 182 20.03 -3.51 -9.31
C GLY A 182 20.89 -4.71 -9.71
N TYR A 183 22.03 -4.45 -10.37
CA TYR A 183 22.96 -5.52 -10.75
C TYR A 183 23.61 -6.12 -9.51
N CYS A 184 23.28 -7.38 -9.22
CA CYS A 184 23.66 -8.06 -7.98
C CYS A 184 25.12 -8.47 -7.90
N LYS A 185 25.81 -8.59 -9.04
CA LYS A 185 27.26 -8.81 -9.10
C LYS A 185 28.08 -7.65 -8.56
N LEU A 186 27.51 -6.44 -8.50
CA LEU A 186 28.17 -5.28 -7.94
C LEU A 186 28.10 -5.31 -6.41
N HIS A 187 29.18 -4.86 -5.77
CA HIS A 187 29.21 -4.71 -4.31
C HIS A 187 28.04 -3.84 -3.83
N GLY A 188 27.31 -4.33 -2.82
CA GLY A 188 26.11 -3.66 -2.30
C GLY A 188 24.87 -3.76 -3.20
N GLN A 189 24.89 -4.59 -4.25
CA GLN A 189 23.73 -4.96 -5.09
C GLN A 189 23.00 -3.77 -5.74
N GLN A 190 23.68 -2.62 -5.81
CA GLN A 190 23.10 -1.33 -6.17
C GLN A 190 21.80 -0.97 -5.41
N TRP A 191 21.72 -1.33 -4.13
CA TRP A 191 20.51 -1.11 -3.35
C TRP A 191 20.18 0.38 -3.18
N ARG A 192 18.89 0.70 -3.34
CA ARG A 192 18.27 1.99 -3.02
C ARG A 192 17.05 1.71 -2.14
N TYR A 193 16.80 2.55 -1.15
CA TYR A 193 15.65 2.38 -0.25
C TYR A 193 14.29 2.55 -0.92
N ASN A 194 14.27 3.30 -2.02
CA ASN A 194 13.05 3.59 -2.76
C ASN A 194 13.41 4.06 -4.16
N THR A 195 12.51 3.84 -5.09
CA THR A 195 12.55 4.41 -6.44
C THR A 195 11.13 4.82 -6.85
N LEU A 196 11.00 5.43 -8.04
CA LEU A 196 9.72 5.91 -8.55
C LEU A 196 9.61 5.62 -10.05
N PHE A 197 8.47 5.10 -10.48
CA PHE A 197 8.07 5.14 -11.90
C PHE A 197 6.95 6.14 -12.13
N ARG A 198 6.83 6.55 -13.40
CA ARG A 198 5.73 7.34 -13.94
C ARG A 198 5.20 6.67 -15.18
N SER A 199 3.89 6.56 -15.29
CA SER A 199 3.22 6.06 -16.48
C SER A 199 2.08 7.00 -16.87
N ALA A 200 1.92 7.23 -18.17
CA ALA A 200 0.75 7.88 -18.75
C ALA A 200 -0.17 6.83 -19.42
N ASP A 201 0.07 5.55 -19.14
CA ASP A 201 -0.65 4.44 -19.76
C ASP A 201 -2.03 4.26 -19.14
N HIS A 202 -3.05 4.35 -19.97
CA HIS A 202 -4.46 4.21 -19.57
C HIS A 202 -5.04 2.84 -19.92
N GLU A 203 -4.37 2.04 -20.76
CA GLU A 203 -4.88 0.73 -21.17
C GLU A 203 -4.44 -0.35 -20.19
N LEU A 204 -5.01 -0.32 -18.99
CA LEU A 204 -4.59 -1.20 -17.90
C LEU A 204 -4.90 -2.69 -18.16
N SER A 205 -5.70 -3.01 -19.19
CA SER A 205 -6.04 -4.39 -19.52
C SER A 205 -4.88 -5.16 -20.17
N ASP A 206 -3.86 -4.48 -20.69
CA ASP A 206 -2.66 -5.08 -21.28
C ASP A 206 -1.37 -4.88 -20.47
N GLY A 207 -1.45 -4.17 -19.34
CA GLY A 207 -0.35 -3.98 -18.40
C GLY A 207 -0.15 -2.51 -18.00
N ILE A 208 1.07 -2.18 -17.57
CA ILE A 208 1.50 -0.79 -17.36
C ILE A 208 2.80 -0.59 -18.12
N SER A 209 2.78 0.20 -19.19
CA SER A 209 4.00 0.63 -19.87
C SER A 209 4.64 1.82 -19.14
N VAL A 210 5.95 1.74 -18.93
CA VAL A 210 6.76 2.83 -18.34
C VAL A 210 7.72 3.32 -19.40
N SER A 211 7.73 4.63 -19.69
CA SER A 211 8.68 5.25 -20.63
C SER A 211 10.11 5.27 -20.08
N ASN A 212 11.13 5.49 -20.92
CA ASN A 212 12.50 5.61 -20.41
C ASN A 212 12.65 6.78 -19.43
N GLY A 213 13.55 6.63 -18.45
CA GLY A 213 13.98 7.74 -17.61
C GLY A 213 14.93 8.65 -18.38
N VAL A 214 14.65 9.96 -18.39
CA VAL A 214 15.46 10.97 -19.07
C VAL A 214 15.94 11.98 -18.02
N PRO A 215 17.26 12.23 -17.90
CA PRO A 215 17.78 13.20 -16.94
C PRO A 215 17.12 14.57 -17.10
N ASN A 216 16.73 15.17 -15.98
CA ASN A 216 16.06 16.48 -15.89
C ASN A 216 14.66 16.59 -16.53
N ASP A 217 14.11 15.51 -17.09
CA ASP A 217 12.71 15.48 -17.54
C ASP A 217 11.82 14.92 -16.43
N LYS A 218 10.98 15.80 -15.87
CA LYS A 218 10.04 15.46 -14.80
C LYS A 218 8.83 14.63 -15.24
N TYR A 219 8.60 14.45 -16.55
CA TYR A 219 7.55 13.60 -17.10
C TYR A 219 8.10 12.31 -17.73
N SER A 220 9.42 12.11 -17.72
CA SER A 220 10.00 10.82 -18.11
C SER A 220 9.65 9.72 -17.12
N GLY A 221 9.79 8.45 -17.53
CA GLY A 221 9.21 7.33 -16.78
C GLY A 221 9.86 7.02 -15.44
N SER A 222 11.00 7.65 -15.10
CA SER A 222 11.57 7.59 -13.75
C SER A 222 12.48 8.80 -13.48
N PRO A 223 12.57 9.29 -12.23
CA PRO A 223 13.66 10.18 -11.84
C PRO A 223 15.01 9.48 -11.98
N VAL A 224 15.86 10.01 -12.87
CA VAL A 224 17.21 9.49 -13.10
C VAL A 224 18.27 10.59 -12.98
N ARG A 225 19.50 10.23 -12.62
CA ARG A 225 20.67 11.14 -12.74
C ARG A 225 21.41 10.94 -14.06
N GLN A 226 21.37 9.72 -14.58
CA GLN A 226 21.92 9.30 -15.87
C GLN A 226 20.94 8.31 -16.51
N PRO A 227 20.95 8.14 -17.84
CA PRO A 227 20.11 7.16 -18.49
C PRO A 227 20.26 5.76 -17.86
N ASN A 228 19.19 4.98 -17.93
CA ASN A 228 19.15 3.58 -17.52
C ASN A 228 19.33 3.30 -16.01
N PHE A 229 19.26 4.31 -15.14
CA PHE A 229 19.44 4.13 -13.70
C PHE A 229 18.53 5.04 -12.87
N SER A 230 17.49 4.47 -12.27
CA SER A 230 16.58 5.15 -11.36
C SER A 230 17.30 5.58 -10.08
N LYS A 231 17.17 6.86 -9.72
CA LYS A 231 17.76 7.38 -8.47
C LYS A 231 16.82 7.09 -7.30
N GLN A 232 17.40 7.02 -6.10
CA GLN A 232 16.60 7.09 -4.86
C GLN A 232 15.90 8.45 -4.77
N ILE A 233 14.59 8.44 -4.49
CA ILE A 233 13.79 9.67 -4.50
C ILE A 233 13.81 10.40 -3.15
N LEU A 234 13.75 9.68 -2.04
CA LEU A 234 13.81 10.29 -0.72
C LEU A 234 15.24 10.68 -0.37
N PRO A 235 15.48 11.92 0.10
CA PRO A 235 16.79 12.33 0.55
C PRO A 235 17.20 11.46 1.74
N GLY A 236 18.44 10.95 1.72
CA GLY A 236 18.98 10.06 2.75
C GLY A 236 19.29 10.79 4.06
N VAL A 237 18.24 11.31 4.72
CA VAL A 237 18.36 12.07 5.96
C VAL A 237 18.64 11.12 7.13
N LYS A 238 19.67 11.44 7.93
CA LYS A 238 20.15 10.62 9.05
C LYS A 238 19.69 11.17 10.40
N TRP A 239 18.38 11.33 10.59
CA TRP A 239 17.83 11.74 11.90
C TRP A 239 17.93 10.65 12.95
N ALA A 240 17.92 9.38 12.53
CA ALA A 240 18.19 8.22 13.38
C ALA A 240 19.00 7.19 12.57
N ARG A 241 19.63 6.24 13.25
CA ARG A 241 20.18 5.05 12.57
C ARG A 241 19.00 4.26 12.01
N GLN A 242 18.99 4.06 10.70
CA GLN A 242 17.88 3.42 10.00
C GLN A 242 18.39 2.36 9.02
N GLU A 243 17.60 1.31 8.85
CA GLU A 243 17.85 0.22 7.91
C GLU A 243 17.14 0.44 6.57
N GLY A 244 16.15 1.34 6.51
CA GLY A 244 15.37 1.63 5.29
C GLY A 244 14.54 2.91 5.40
N MET A 245 14.15 3.48 4.24
CA MET A 245 13.14 4.53 4.11
C MET A 245 12.11 4.08 3.09
N ILE A 246 10.96 3.63 3.56
CA ILE A 246 10.00 2.88 2.75
C ILE A 246 8.73 3.72 2.54
N PRO A 247 8.36 4.06 1.28
CA PRO A 247 7.10 4.70 0.96
C PRO A 247 5.91 3.83 1.40
N THR A 248 4.85 4.43 1.91
CA THR A 248 3.63 3.70 2.31
C THR A 248 2.37 4.29 1.68
N ALA A 249 2.35 5.58 1.38
CA ALA A 249 1.22 6.24 0.72
C ALA A 249 1.69 7.40 -0.15
N GLY A 250 1.00 7.65 -1.26
CA GLY A 250 1.19 8.82 -2.10
C GLY A 250 -0.15 9.50 -2.41
N VAL A 251 -0.14 10.82 -2.58
CA VAL A 251 -1.30 11.60 -3.01
C VAL A 251 -0.84 12.92 -3.65
N SER A 252 -1.63 13.46 -4.57
CA SER A 252 -1.46 14.81 -5.09
C SER A 252 -2.49 15.78 -4.51
N VAL A 253 -2.06 17.02 -4.25
CA VAL A 253 -2.96 18.16 -4.02
C VAL A 253 -2.59 19.24 -5.04
N GLY A 254 -3.47 19.43 -6.03
CA GLY A 254 -3.06 20.09 -7.27
C GLY A 254 -1.92 19.31 -7.92
N ARG A 255 -0.87 20.01 -8.36
CA ARG A 255 0.34 19.39 -8.96
C ARG A 255 1.41 19.00 -7.94
N THR A 256 1.18 19.25 -6.65
CA THR A 256 2.14 18.92 -5.60
C THR A 256 1.92 17.50 -5.13
N GLN A 257 2.99 16.71 -5.15
CA GLN A 257 3.00 15.33 -4.70
C GLN A 257 3.37 15.28 -3.22
N TYR A 258 2.69 14.43 -2.45
CA TYR A 258 3.00 14.11 -1.07
C TYR A 258 3.19 12.61 -0.92
N LEU A 259 4.19 12.21 -0.12
CA LEU A 259 4.51 10.81 0.14
C LEU A 259 4.67 10.60 1.63
N ASN A 260 3.85 9.71 2.22
CA ASN A 260 4.12 9.20 3.55
C ASN A 260 5.15 8.07 3.43
N PHE A 261 6.16 8.09 4.31
CA PHE A 261 7.15 7.02 4.39
C PHE A 261 7.45 6.67 5.85
N MET A 262 7.97 5.47 6.06
CA MET A 262 8.49 5.01 7.33
C MET A 262 10.01 4.89 7.32
N SER A 263 10.67 5.28 8.41
CA SER A 263 12.07 4.99 8.69
C SER A 263 12.16 3.70 9.50
N ILE A 264 12.77 2.66 8.93
CA ILE A 264 12.89 1.36 9.60
C ILE A 264 14.04 1.40 10.60
N LYS A 265 13.76 1.01 11.85
CA LYS A 265 14.77 0.86 12.89
C LYS A 265 15.48 -0.48 12.79
N GLN A 266 14.70 -1.56 12.74
CA GLN A 266 15.19 -2.93 12.57
C GLN A 266 14.09 -3.85 12.05
N TRP A 267 14.49 -4.86 11.28
CA TRP A 267 13.65 -6.00 10.92
C TRP A 267 13.68 -7.07 12.02
N ILE A 268 12.56 -7.71 12.33
CA ILE A 268 12.44 -8.65 13.47
C ILE A 268 12.17 -10.08 12.98
N ARG A 269 10.91 -10.42 12.72
CA ARG A 269 10.48 -11.72 12.18
C ARG A 269 9.53 -11.48 11.02
N ASP A 270 9.11 -12.53 10.31
CA ASP A 270 8.21 -12.42 9.16
C ASP A 270 7.00 -11.53 9.42
N GLY A 271 6.88 -10.44 8.67
CA GLY A 271 5.80 -9.45 8.78
C GLY A 271 5.93 -8.50 9.97
N GLU A 272 7.06 -8.50 10.67
CA GLU A 272 7.32 -7.69 11.86
C GLU A 272 8.62 -6.90 11.75
N TRP A 273 8.49 -5.60 12.02
CA TRP A 273 9.59 -4.64 12.09
C TRP A 273 9.25 -3.57 13.11
N SER A 274 10.26 -2.84 13.56
CA SER A 274 10.06 -1.59 14.28
C SER A 274 10.56 -0.41 13.45
N THR A 275 9.90 0.73 13.62
CA THR A 275 10.25 1.99 12.96
C THR A 275 10.93 2.93 13.95
N ASN A 276 11.72 3.87 13.44
CA ASN A 276 12.12 5.05 14.22
C ASN A 276 10.99 6.10 14.21
N TYR A 277 10.41 6.33 13.04
CA TYR A 277 9.35 7.30 12.81
C TYR A 277 8.67 7.07 11.45
N SER A 278 7.51 7.72 11.25
CA SER A 278 6.96 8.05 9.94
C SER A 278 7.03 9.55 9.68
N ALA A 279 7.05 9.96 8.41
CA ALA A 279 7.06 11.37 8.03
C ALA A 279 6.49 11.57 6.61
N ILE A 280 6.27 12.83 6.26
CA ILE A 280 5.76 13.27 4.95
C ILE A 280 6.87 13.96 4.16
N ALA A 281 7.08 13.49 2.94
CA ALA A 281 7.86 14.15 1.92
C ALA A 281 6.95 14.83 0.89
N MET A 282 7.45 15.85 0.21
CA MET A 282 6.75 16.58 -0.83
C MET A 282 7.65 16.76 -2.05
N SER A 283 7.02 16.77 -3.23
CA SER A 283 7.65 17.14 -4.48
C SER A 283 6.74 18.10 -5.26
N PRO A 284 7.23 19.31 -5.60
CA PRO A 284 6.50 20.26 -6.45
C PRO A 284 6.71 19.99 -7.95
N ASP A 285 7.55 19.03 -8.32
CA ASP A 285 8.05 18.80 -9.67
C ASP A 285 7.77 17.38 -10.17
N ASN A 286 6.51 16.93 -10.00
CA ASN A 286 6.03 15.62 -10.47
C ASN A 286 6.88 14.45 -9.96
N GLY A 287 7.31 14.48 -8.70
CA GLY A 287 8.12 13.43 -8.08
C GLY A 287 9.59 13.43 -8.49
N GLN A 288 10.10 14.47 -9.16
CA GLN A 288 11.49 14.52 -9.63
C GLN A 288 12.47 14.77 -8.49
N ASN A 289 12.14 15.66 -7.55
CA ASN A 289 12.92 15.96 -6.36
C ASN A 289 12.02 16.07 -5.13
N TRP A 290 12.49 15.55 -4.00
CA TRP A 290 11.71 15.46 -2.77
C TRP A 290 12.40 16.15 -1.60
N GLY A 291 11.61 16.87 -0.81
CA GLY A 291 12.00 17.39 0.50
C GLY A 291 11.16 16.74 1.59
N ILE A 292 11.76 16.46 2.76
CA ILE A 292 11.03 15.92 3.92
C ILE A 292 10.66 17.07 4.85
N TYR A 293 9.42 17.10 5.33
CA TYR A 293 8.95 18.10 6.28
C TYR A 293 9.31 17.69 7.71
N PRO A 294 10.24 18.38 8.41
CA PRO A 294 10.67 17.96 9.74
C PRO A 294 9.52 18.01 10.77
N GLY A 295 8.59 18.96 10.63
CA GLY A 295 7.39 19.05 11.47
C GLY A 295 6.39 17.90 11.27
N SER A 296 6.61 17.03 10.28
CA SER A 296 5.76 15.87 9.99
C SER A 296 6.24 14.56 10.63
N ILE A 297 7.35 14.58 11.37
CA ILE A 297 7.91 13.39 12.00
C ILE A 297 7.01 12.90 13.13
N ARG A 298 6.53 11.66 13.01
CA ARG A 298 5.80 10.91 14.04
C ARG A 298 6.72 9.85 14.64
N ALA A 299 7.44 10.21 15.71
CA ALA A 299 8.28 9.26 16.45
C ALA A 299 7.46 8.06 16.94
N SER A 300 7.98 6.85 16.74
CA SER A 300 7.29 5.60 17.07
C SER A 300 7.33 5.27 18.57
N THR A 301 8.37 5.71 19.28
CA THR A 301 8.55 5.54 20.73
C THR A 301 9.22 6.78 21.32
N PRO A 302 9.22 6.97 22.66
CA PRO A 302 10.11 7.94 23.30
C PRO A 302 11.56 7.78 22.81
N ASP A 303 12.21 8.90 22.55
CA ASP A 303 13.62 9.02 22.16
C ASP A 303 14.06 8.25 20.91
N SER A 304 13.11 7.76 20.07
CA SER A 304 13.44 7.06 18.82
C SER A 304 14.09 7.96 17.77
N VAL A 305 13.87 9.27 17.89
CA VAL A 305 14.49 10.31 17.05
C VAL A 305 15.03 11.42 17.94
N PRO A 306 16.37 11.64 17.98
CA PRO A 306 16.99 12.73 18.71
C PRO A 306 16.34 14.09 18.42
N GLY A 307 15.97 14.81 19.48
CA GLY A 307 15.39 16.16 19.38
C GLY A 307 13.94 16.23 18.92
N VAL A 308 13.29 15.10 18.64
CA VAL A 308 11.86 15.05 18.29
C VAL A 308 11.06 14.54 19.48
N ARG A 309 10.06 15.32 19.90
CA ARG A 309 9.15 14.93 20.98
C ARG A 309 8.25 13.78 20.54
N TYR A 310 8.18 12.74 21.35
CA TYR A 310 7.16 11.69 21.20
C TYR A 310 5.78 12.21 21.62
N ILE A 311 4.79 12.02 20.73
CA ILE A 311 3.37 12.30 21.00
C ILE A 311 2.64 10.95 21.07
N PRO A 312 2.01 10.59 22.19
CA PRO A 312 1.28 9.33 22.31
C PRO A 312 0.22 9.15 21.23
N GLY A 313 0.11 7.95 20.68
CA GLY A 313 -0.74 7.60 19.54
C GLY A 313 -0.02 7.68 18.19
N ASN A 314 1.14 8.33 18.08
CA ASN A 314 1.92 8.35 16.84
C ASN A 314 2.35 6.96 16.38
N GLU A 315 2.56 6.04 17.32
CA GLU A 315 2.86 4.62 17.09
C GLU A 315 1.79 3.91 16.24
N ASN A 316 0.57 4.45 16.16
CA ASN A 316 -0.52 3.93 15.33
C ASN A 316 -0.53 4.47 13.89
N PHE A 317 0.38 5.38 13.53
CA PHE A 317 0.45 6.03 12.22
C PHE A 317 1.86 5.90 11.61
N GLN A 318 2.46 4.72 11.73
CA GLN A 318 3.81 4.46 11.23
C GLN A 318 3.81 4.07 9.75
N GLN A 319 2.81 3.30 9.32
CA GLN A 319 2.47 3.18 7.91
C GLN A 319 1.21 3.99 7.64
N GLY A 320 1.01 4.37 6.39
CA GLY A 320 -0.11 5.19 5.97
C GLY A 320 -0.75 4.68 4.69
N ALA A 321 -2.03 5.00 4.49
CA ALA A 321 -2.71 4.99 3.20
C ALA A 321 -3.55 6.26 3.07
N PHE A 322 -3.28 7.05 2.03
CA PHE A 322 -4.05 8.27 1.77
C PHE A 322 -5.33 7.93 1.01
N LEU A 323 -6.38 8.65 1.36
CA LEU A 323 -7.67 8.61 0.69
C LEU A 323 -8.10 10.05 0.41
N ARG A 324 -8.24 10.39 -0.86
CA ARG A 324 -8.80 11.67 -1.27
C ARG A 324 -10.32 11.58 -1.27
N ALA A 325 -10.97 12.45 -0.50
CA ALA A 325 -12.42 12.59 -0.51
C ALA A 325 -12.82 13.91 -1.22
N ARG A 326 -14.11 14.04 -1.55
CA ARG A 326 -14.67 15.23 -2.22
C ARG A 326 -15.14 16.31 -1.23
N ASP A 327 -14.72 16.23 0.02
CA ASP A 327 -15.13 17.11 1.12
C ASP A 327 -14.05 18.12 1.55
N GLY A 328 -12.97 18.23 0.77
CA GLY A 328 -11.84 19.14 1.05
C GLY A 328 -10.79 18.57 2.00
N TYR A 329 -10.96 17.34 2.48
CA TYR A 329 -9.98 16.65 3.32
C TYR A 329 -9.19 15.58 2.54
N ILE A 330 -7.95 15.39 2.98
CA ILE A 330 -7.21 14.16 2.76
C ILE A 330 -7.35 13.32 4.02
N TYR A 331 -7.88 12.10 3.85
CA TYR A 331 -7.93 11.10 4.88
C TYR A 331 -6.64 10.28 4.86
N SER A 332 -6.18 9.84 6.03
CA SER A 332 -5.00 9.03 6.20
C SER A 332 -5.33 7.89 7.15
N PHE A 333 -5.43 6.69 6.61
CA PHE A 333 -5.39 5.48 7.42
C PHE A 333 -3.97 5.33 7.94
N GLY A 334 -3.83 5.02 9.22
CA GLY A 334 -2.56 4.72 9.86
C GLY A 334 -2.57 3.31 10.44
N THR A 335 -1.44 2.62 10.36
CA THR A 335 -1.22 1.39 11.12
C THR A 335 0.08 1.48 11.94
N PRO A 336 0.22 0.65 12.99
CA PRO A 336 1.49 0.42 13.66
C PRO A 336 2.59 -0.12 12.75
N SER A 337 3.79 -0.29 13.30
CA SER A 337 4.87 -0.99 12.59
C SER A 337 4.51 -2.48 12.41
N GLY A 338 4.84 -3.05 11.26
CA GLY A 338 4.51 -4.44 10.94
C GLY A 338 3.10 -4.63 10.36
N ARG A 339 2.72 -5.88 10.12
CA ARG A 339 1.41 -6.26 9.54
C ARG A 339 0.38 -6.73 10.57
N GLY A 340 0.72 -6.65 11.86
CA GLY A 340 -0.09 -7.19 12.95
C GLY A 340 -1.15 -6.24 13.53
N GLY A 341 -1.06 -4.94 13.20
CA GLY A 341 -1.86 -3.90 13.83
C GLY A 341 -3.26 -3.71 13.22
N SER A 342 -4.07 -2.91 13.90
CA SER A 342 -5.34 -2.39 13.34
C SER A 342 -5.11 -1.12 12.53
N ALA A 343 -6.08 -0.73 11.70
CA ALA A 343 -6.06 0.57 11.04
C ALA A 343 -6.84 1.62 11.85
N TYR A 344 -6.24 2.79 11.97
CA TYR A 344 -6.77 3.99 12.60
C TYR A 344 -6.98 5.06 11.53
N LEU A 345 -7.83 6.05 11.79
CA LEU A 345 -8.12 7.09 10.80
C LEU A 345 -7.81 8.49 11.33
N ALA A 346 -7.13 9.27 10.50
CA ALA A 346 -7.00 10.70 10.65
C ALA A 346 -7.45 11.41 9.36
N ARG A 347 -7.71 12.71 9.45
CA ARG A 347 -7.94 13.58 8.29
C ARG A 347 -7.26 14.92 8.48
N VAL A 348 -6.94 15.58 7.37
CA VAL A 348 -6.35 16.92 7.34
C VAL A 348 -6.93 17.72 6.18
N PRO A 349 -7.20 19.03 6.32
CA PRO A 349 -7.60 19.82 5.16
C PRO A 349 -6.49 19.76 4.10
N GLN A 350 -6.86 19.62 2.83
CA GLN A 350 -5.92 19.28 1.75
C GLN A 350 -4.70 20.23 1.63
N ASN A 351 -4.83 21.50 2.03
CA ASN A 351 -3.74 22.47 1.95
C ASN A 351 -2.71 22.35 3.10
N PHE A 352 -2.94 21.44 4.05
CA PHE A 352 -2.14 21.29 5.27
C PHE A 352 -1.58 19.87 5.46
N VAL A 353 -1.49 19.07 4.39
CA VAL A 353 -0.97 17.68 4.45
C VAL A 353 0.32 17.54 5.28
N PRO A 354 1.35 18.39 5.17
CA PRO A 354 2.56 18.21 5.97
C PRO A 354 2.48 18.75 7.42
N ASP A 355 1.40 19.44 7.81
CA ASP A 355 1.26 20.08 9.13
C ASP A 355 0.43 19.21 10.08
N LEU A 356 1.12 18.45 10.95
CA LEU A 356 0.47 17.54 11.91
C LEU A 356 -0.45 18.25 12.90
N THR A 357 -0.24 19.54 13.17
CA THR A 357 -1.08 20.29 14.11
C THR A 357 -2.50 20.50 13.60
N LYS A 358 -2.72 20.31 12.29
CA LYS A 358 -4.03 20.43 11.62
C LYS A 358 -4.77 19.11 11.49
N TYR A 359 -4.13 17.99 11.85
CA TYR A 359 -4.77 16.68 11.75
C TYR A 359 -5.86 16.54 12.81
N GLN A 360 -6.94 15.87 12.41
CA GLN A 360 -8.01 15.43 13.28
C GLN A 360 -8.06 13.90 13.25
N TYR A 361 -8.31 13.29 14.40
CA TYR A 361 -8.24 11.85 14.60
C TYR A 361 -9.62 11.30 14.94
N TRP A 362 -10.04 10.22 14.29
CA TRP A 362 -11.37 9.67 14.47
C TRP A 362 -11.45 8.85 15.76
N ASN A 363 -12.39 9.19 16.64
CA ASN A 363 -12.73 8.44 17.82
C ASN A 363 -14.14 7.87 17.67
N ALA A 364 -14.24 6.54 17.50
CA ALA A 364 -15.51 5.85 17.29
C ALA A 364 -16.38 5.80 18.55
N ASP A 365 -15.77 5.75 19.75
CA ASP A 365 -16.51 5.70 21.02
C ASP A 365 -17.35 6.96 21.26
N SER A 366 -16.83 8.11 20.84
CA SER A 366 -17.50 9.42 20.90
C SER A 366 -18.13 9.84 19.57
N ASN A 367 -17.97 9.03 18.51
CA ASN A 367 -18.39 9.34 17.15
C ASN A 367 -17.95 10.74 16.68
N SER A 368 -16.69 11.11 16.91
CA SER A 368 -16.21 12.48 16.68
C SER A 368 -14.77 12.57 16.17
N TRP A 369 -14.47 13.70 15.52
CA TRP A 369 -13.11 14.07 15.09
C TRP A 369 -12.42 14.87 16.19
N VAL A 370 -11.35 14.32 16.76
CA VAL A 370 -10.58 14.96 17.82
C VAL A 370 -9.35 15.67 17.24
N PRO A 371 -9.23 17.01 17.38
CA PRO A 371 -8.11 17.75 16.79
C PRO A 371 -6.78 17.48 17.51
N ASN A 372 -5.71 17.31 16.74
CA ASN A 372 -4.31 17.31 17.20
C ASN A 372 -4.03 16.34 18.38
N ASN A 373 -4.71 15.19 18.41
CA ASN A 373 -4.55 14.20 19.47
C ASN A 373 -4.56 12.77 18.90
N PRO A 374 -3.41 12.26 18.42
CA PRO A 374 -3.34 10.91 17.84
C PRO A 374 -3.74 9.80 18.81
N LYS A 375 -3.53 9.98 20.12
CA LYS A 375 -3.96 9.02 21.16
C LYS A 375 -5.48 8.81 21.19
N ALA A 376 -6.26 9.80 20.75
CA ALA A 376 -7.71 9.69 20.74
C ALA A 376 -8.24 8.76 19.64
N ALA A 377 -7.41 8.41 18.64
CA ALA A 377 -7.84 7.55 17.55
C ALA A 377 -8.19 6.15 18.06
N THR A 378 -9.38 5.65 17.69
CA THR A 378 -9.77 4.25 17.91
C THR A 378 -9.65 3.47 16.60
N PRO A 379 -9.48 2.14 16.63
CA PRO A 379 -9.48 1.32 15.43
C PRO A 379 -10.76 1.51 14.60
N VAL A 380 -10.62 1.70 13.28
CA VAL A 380 -11.74 1.71 12.31
C VAL A 380 -11.83 0.40 11.52
N ILE A 381 -10.70 -0.29 11.33
CA ILE A 381 -10.63 -1.64 10.77
C ILE A 381 -9.81 -2.50 11.73
N PRO A 382 -10.37 -3.61 12.25
CA PRO A 382 -9.64 -4.47 13.17
C PRO A 382 -8.47 -5.16 12.46
N GLY A 383 -7.35 -5.25 13.16
CA GLY A 383 -6.17 -5.99 12.70
C GLY A 383 -6.40 -7.50 12.63
N PRO A 384 -5.50 -8.24 11.93
CA PRO A 384 -4.26 -7.75 11.31
C PRO A 384 -4.48 -7.05 9.95
N VAL A 385 -3.99 -5.82 9.82
CA VAL A 385 -3.98 -5.05 8.56
C VAL A 385 -2.52 -4.87 8.12
N GLY A 386 -2.15 -5.50 7.01
CA GLY A 386 -0.88 -5.27 6.32
C GLY A 386 -0.85 -3.95 5.55
N GLU A 387 0.10 -3.82 4.61
CA GLU A 387 0.15 -2.67 3.72
C GLU A 387 -1.20 -2.53 2.99
N MET A 388 -1.76 -1.32 3.00
CA MET A 388 -3.14 -1.08 2.54
C MET A 388 -3.21 0.08 1.56
N SER A 389 -4.29 0.09 0.76
CA SER A 389 -4.68 1.22 -0.08
C SER A 389 -6.18 1.49 0.04
N ALA A 390 -6.58 2.72 -0.28
CA ALA A 390 -7.95 3.18 -0.09
C ALA A 390 -8.37 4.10 -1.24
N GLN A 391 -9.59 3.92 -1.74
CA GLN A 391 -10.20 4.84 -2.70
C GLN A 391 -11.71 4.91 -2.52
N TYR A 392 -12.34 5.96 -3.06
CA TYR A 392 -13.77 5.90 -3.33
C TYR A 392 -13.99 5.20 -4.68
N ASN A 393 -14.88 4.21 -4.74
CA ASN A 393 -15.24 3.55 -5.98
C ASN A 393 -16.62 4.03 -6.44
N ASP A 394 -16.67 4.75 -7.58
CA ASP A 394 -17.89 5.37 -8.10
C ASP A 394 -18.94 4.33 -8.56
N TYR A 395 -18.53 3.13 -8.98
CA TYR A 395 -19.45 2.06 -9.41
C TYR A 395 -20.16 1.41 -8.23
N LEU A 396 -19.40 1.07 -7.18
CA LEU A 396 -19.95 0.53 -5.93
C LEU A 396 -20.65 1.60 -5.09
N LYS A 397 -20.36 2.88 -5.34
CA LYS A 397 -20.78 4.03 -4.51
C LYS A 397 -20.37 3.88 -3.04
N GLN A 398 -19.21 3.29 -2.82
CA GLN A 398 -18.65 3.00 -1.50
C GLN A 398 -17.17 3.36 -1.47
N TYR A 399 -16.67 3.67 -0.28
CA TYR A 399 -15.25 3.61 -0.02
C TYR A 399 -14.81 2.16 -0.06
N LEU A 400 -13.66 1.91 -0.65
CA LEU A 400 -13.05 0.59 -0.84
C LEU A 400 -11.63 0.63 -0.29
N VAL A 401 -11.28 -0.37 0.51
CA VAL A 401 -9.89 -0.62 0.91
C VAL A 401 -9.46 -2.00 0.45
N LEU A 402 -8.20 -2.11 0.06
CA LEU A 402 -7.50 -3.39 -0.11
C LEU A 402 -6.35 -3.47 0.88
N TYR A 403 -6.13 -4.64 1.48
CA TYR A 403 -4.97 -4.93 2.32
C TYR A 403 -4.70 -6.43 2.39
N THR A 404 -3.53 -6.83 2.89
CA THR A 404 -3.28 -8.22 3.27
C THR A 404 -3.65 -8.50 4.72
N ASN A 405 -4.47 -9.52 4.96
CA ASN A 405 -4.90 -9.90 6.30
C ASN A 405 -3.89 -10.83 7.02
N GLY A 406 -4.24 -11.34 8.20
CA GLY A 406 -3.38 -12.24 8.98
C GLY A 406 -3.07 -13.60 8.33
N ALA A 407 -3.86 -14.03 7.34
CA ALA A 407 -3.60 -15.21 6.52
C ALA A 407 -2.77 -14.87 5.26
N ASN A 408 -2.33 -13.61 5.14
CA ASN A 408 -1.65 -13.07 3.98
C ASN A 408 -2.48 -13.11 2.68
N ASP A 409 -3.81 -13.18 2.82
CA ASP A 409 -4.74 -13.07 1.70
C ASP A 409 -4.99 -11.59 1.38
N VAL A 410 -5.18 -11.25 0.11
CA VAL A 410 -5.67 -9.92 -0.29
C VAL A 410 -7.18 -9.90 -0.08
N VAL A 411 -7.63 -8.99 0.77
CA VAL A 411 -9.05 -8.80 1.07
C VAL A 411 -9.50 -7.37 0.76
N ALA A 412 -10.75 -7.24 0.34
CA ALA A 412 -11.46 -5.99 0.20
C ALA A 412 -12.39 -5.75 1.39
N ARG A 413 -12.60 -4.48 1.75
CA ARG A 413 -13.73 -4.04 2.56
C ARG A 413 -14.36 -2.80 1.94
N THR A 414 -15.65 -2.62 2.16
CA THR A 414 -16.39 -1.43 1.73
C THR A 414 -17.02 -0.70 2.91
N ALA A 415 -17.21 0.61 2.76
CA ALA A 415 -17.90 1.45 3.74
C ALA A 415 -18.63 2.63 3.09
N PRO A 416 -19.71 3.15 3.70
CA PRO A 416 -20.41 4.32 3.21
C PRO A 416 -19.67 5.64 3.52
N ALA A 417 -18.75 5.64 4.48
CA ALA A 417 -17.92 6.78 4.85
C ALA A 417 -16.47 6.35 5.15
N PRO A 418 -15.47 7.25 5.09
CA PRO A 418 -14.07 6.91 5.37
C PRO A 418 -13.86 6.27 6.75
N GLN A 419 -14.59 6.75 7.76
CA GLN A 419 -14.55 6.24 9.13
C GLN A 419 -15.34 4.95 9.35
N GLY A 420 -16.02 4.43 8.32
CA GLY A 420 -16.89 3.25 8.43
C GLY A 420 -18.39 3.61 8.56
N PRO A 421 -19.22 2.64 9.01
CA PRO A 421 -18.83 1.30 9.43
C PRO A 421 -18.27 0.48 8.26
N TRP A 422 -17.12 -0.17 8.47
CA TRP A 422 -16.51 -1.04 7.48
C TRP A 422 -17.16 -2.43 7.48
N GLY A 423 -17.51 -2.92 6.29
CA GLY A 423 -18.03 -4.27 6.10
C GLY A 423 -17.02 -5.37 6.44
N PRO A 424 -17.45 -6.65 6.43
CA PRO A 424 -16.55 -7.80 6.66
C PRO A 424 -15.48 -7.92 5.57
N GLU A 425 -14.43 -8.71 5.84
CA GLU A 425 -13.43 -9.05 4.81
C GLU A 425 -14.07 -9.79 3.65
N GLN A 426 -13.72 -9.38 2.43
CA GLN A 426 -14.14 -10.02 1.20
C GLN A 426 -12.89 -10.48 0.43
N LEU A 427 -12.68 -11.80 0.35
CA LEU A 427 -11.48 -12.38 -0.25
C LEU A 427 -11.40 -12.09 -1.77
N LEU A 428 -10.26 -11.56 -2.22
CA LEU A 428 -9.94 -11.36 -3.63
C LEU A 428 -8.86 -12.31 -4.14
N VAL A 429 -7.73 -12.38 -3.43
CA VAL A 429 -6.60 -13.26 -3.80
C VAL A 429 -6.18 -14.04 -2.59
N SER A 430 -6.24 -15.37 -2.66
CA SER A 430 -5.72 -16.20 -1.59
C SER A 430 -4.22 -16.37 -1.69
N SER A 431 -3.53 -16.35 -0.54
CA SER A 431 -2.12 -16.71 -0.43
C SER A 431 -1.83 -18.13 -0.96
N PHE A 432 -2.80 -19.04 -0.98
CA PHE A 432 -2.64 -20.37 -1.58
C PHE A 432 -2.61 -20.35 -3.12
N GLN A 433 -3.27 -19.38 -3.76
CA GLN A 433 -3.24 -19.21 -5.22
C GLN A 433 -1.90 -18.60 -5.67
N MET A 434 -1.27 -17.80 -4.80
CA MET A 434 0.05 -17.21 -5.02
C MET A 434 0.98 -17.46 -3.81
N PRO A 435 1.46 -18.70 -3.64
CA PRO A 435 2.19 -19.12 -2.43
C PRO A 435 3.58 -18.49 -2.29
N GLY A 436 4.04 -17.74 -3.30
CA GLY A 436 5.29 -16.98 -3.25
C GLY A 436 5.31 -15.82 -2.25
N GLY A 437 4.17 -15.52 -1.59
CA GLY A 437 4.06 -14.49 -0.55
C GLY A 437 3.64 -13.13 -1.13
N ILE A 438 2.33 -12.95 -1.32
CA ILE A 438 1.73 -11.70 -1.81
C ILE A 438 1.59 -10.64 -0.72
N TYR A 439 1.74 -9.36 -1.04
CA TYR A 439 1.57 -8.25 -0.10
C TYR A 439 1.39 -6.92 -0.82
N ALA A 440 0.98 -5.89 -0.06
CA ALA A 440 0.81 -4.52 -0.57
C ALA A 440 -0.09 -4.41 -1.81
N PRO A 441 -1.40 -4.76 -1.72
CA PRO A 441 -2.36 -4.48 -2.77
C PRO A 441 -2.61 -2.96 -2.87
N MET A 442 -2.03 -2.32 -3.89
CA MET A 442 -2.09 -0.88 -4.09
C MET A 442 -3.04 -0.55 -5.24
N ILE A 443 -4.21 0.00 -4.91
CA ILE A 443 -5.23 0.31 -5.92
C ILE A 443 -4.72 1.35 -6.93
N HIS A 444 -4.90 1.06 -8.21
CA HIS A 444 -4.58 1.97 -9.29
C HIS A 444 -5.62 3.11 -9.33
N PRO A 445 -5.20 4.40 -9.32
CA PRO A 445 -6.11 5.54 -9.21
C PRO A 445 -7.05 5.71 -10.40
N TRP A 446 -6.72 5.09 -11.55
CA TRP A 446 -7.56 5.08 -12.75
C TRP A 446 -8.46 3.82 -12.87
N SER A 447 -8.54 3.01 -11.81
CA SER A 447 -9.59 1.98 -11.70
C SER A 447 -10.96 2.66 -11.79
N SER A 448 -11.83 2.18 -12.68
CA SER A 448 -13.12 2.84 -12.94
C SER A 448 -14.19 1.82 -13.34
N GLY A 449 -15.45 2.20 -13.15
CA GLY A 449 -16.56 1.28 -13.38
C GLY A 449 -16.42 0.00 -12.56
N LYS A 450 -16.69 -1.13 -13.19
CA LYS A 450 -16.53 -2.46 -12.57
C LYS A 450 -15.07 -2.92 -12.51
N ASP A 451 -14.15 -2.23 -13.15
CA ASP A 451 -12.78 -2.70 -13.33
C ASP A 451 -11.86 -2.12 -12.24
N LEU A 452 -11.45 -3.00 -11.32
CA LEU A 452 -10.54 -2.69 -10.23
C LEU A 452 -9.14 -3.19 -10.56
N TYR A 453 -8.22 -2.27 -10.84
CA TYR A 453 -6.81 -2.58 -11.05
C TYR A 453 -6.00 -2.24 -9.80
N PHE A 454 -5.01 -3.08 -9.48
CA PHE A 454 -4.13 -2.82 -8.34
C PHE A 454 -2.76 -3.46 -8.54
N ASN A 455 -1.71 -2.78 -8.09
CA ASN A 455 -0.41 -3.41 -7.96
C ASN A 455 -0.41 -4.40 -6.80
N LEU A 456 0.31 -5.51 -6.94
CA LEU A 456 0.51 -6.50 -5.90
C LEU A 456 1.95 -6.98 -5.90
N SER A 457 2.62 -6.92 -4.75
CA SER A 457 3.99 -7.39 -4.61
C SER A 457 4.03 -8.90 -4.39
N LEU A 458 5.00 -9.58 -5.00
CA LEU A 458 5.30 -11.00 -4.76
C LEU A 458 6.69 -11.16 -4.15
N TRP A 459 6.77 -11.77 -2.97
CA TRP A 459 8.03 -11.94 -2.23
C TRP A 459 9.05 -12.86 -2.93
N SER A 460 8.60 -14.01 -3.45
CA SER A 460 9.51 -14.99 -4.07
C SER A 460 10.23 -14.43 -5.30
N ALA A 461 9.53 -13.64 -6.12
CA ALA A 461 10.11 -12.89 -7.25
C ALA A 461 10.79 -11.58 -6.82
N TYR A 462 10.34 -11.02 -5.70
CA TYR A 462 10.67 -9.66 -5.27
C TYR A 462 10.35 -8.62 -6.35
N ASP A 463 9.13 -8.72 -6.90
CA ASP A 463 8.63 -7.91 -8.00
C ASP A 463 7.16 -7.54 -7.81
N VAL A 464 6.71 -6.55 -8.60
CA VAL A 464 5.34 -6.02 -8.58
C VAL A 464 4.58 -6.47 -9.82
N MET A 465 3.35 -6.92 -9.59
CA MET A 465 2.39 -7.38 -10.60
C MET A 465 1.22 -6.41 -10.70
N LEU A 466 0.64 -6.27 -11.90
CA LEU A 466 -0.67 -5.65 -12.08
C LEU A 466 -1.76 -6.73 -11.99
N MET A 467 -2.69 -6.54 -11.07
CA MET A 467 -3.86 -7.39 -10.88
C MET A 467 -5.11 -6.68 -11.39
N HIS A 468 -6.10 -7.45 -11.82
CA HIS A 468 -7.41 -6.96 -12.21
C HIS A 468 -8.51 -7.79 -11.55
N THR A 469 -9.49 -7.12 -10.96
CA THR A 469 -10.71 -7.72 -10.44
C THR A 469 -11.91 -7.07 -11.12
N VAL A 470 -12.84 -7.90 -11.61
CA VAL A 470 -14.13 -7.44 -12.14
C VAL A 470 -15.17 -7.45 -11.03
N LEU A 471 -15.56 -6.26 -10.57
CA LEU A 471 -16.56 -6.04 -9.51
C LEU A 471 -17.97 -6.49 -9.95
N PRO A 472 -18.83 -6.92 -9.00
CA PRO A 472 -20.13 -7.54 -9.27
C PRO A 472 -21.20 -6.59 -9.82
#